data_AF-J5HZ33-F1
#
_entry.id   AF-J5HZ33-F1
#
_cell.length_a   1.000
_cell.length_b   1.000
_cell.length_c   1.000
_cell.angle_alpha   90.00
_cell.angle_beta   90.00
_cell.angle_gamma   90.00
#
_symmetry.space_group_name_H-M   'P 1'
#
loop_
_entity.id
_entity.type
_entity.pdbx_description
1 polymer ?
#
loop_
_entity_poly.entity_id
_entity_poly.type
_entity_poly.pdbx_seq_one_letter_code
_entity_poly.pdbx_strand_id
1 'polypeptide(L)'
;MTISSQSGHRMAQLTAEQDKALAVTPTEELLALDFLQPDRIENSLHAYQLSKRANAKRVMGEAAGRWSDRGARINSILPGIVVTPLAIDEFNGIRGDFYKNMFAKCPAGRPGTADEIANVAELLLSPQGAFITGADFLIDGGATASYFYGKLSEDPRS
;
A
#
# COMPACT_ATOMS: atom_id res chain seq x y z
N MET A 1 12.85 -4.43 -4.40
CA MET A 1 11.62 -3.97 -3.71
C MET A 1 10.69 -3.29 -4.69
N THR A 2 9.44 -3.06 -4.33
CA THR A 2 8.50 -2.25 -5.12
C THR A 2 7.88 -1.14 -4.27
N ILE A 3 7.51 -0.01 -4.88
CA ILE A 3 6.68 1.03 -4.23
C ILE A 3 5.24 0.86 -4.72
N SER A 4 4.30 0.70 -3.78
CA SER A 4 2.86 0.62 -4.04
C SER A 4 2.14 1.80 -3.38
N SER A 5 1.05 1.57 -2.66
CA SER A 5 0.32 2.59 -1.91
C SER A 5 -0.49 1.94 -0.80
N GLN A 6 -0.64 2.64 0.32
CA GLN A 6 -1.55 2.27 1.40
C GLN A 6 -2.98 1.97 0.92
N SER A 7 -3.37 2.51 -0.23
CA SER A 7 -4.76 2.43 -0.73
C SER A 7 -5.19 0.98 -0.96
N GLY A 8 -4.27 0.08 -1.31
CA GLY A 8 -4.56 -1.36 -1.42
C GLY A 8 -4.95 -2.04 -0.09
N HIS A 9 -4.73 -1.37 1.05
CA HIS A 9 -5.19 -1.81 2.36
C HIS A 9 -6.47 -1.12 2.83
N ARG A 10 -6.99 -0.12 2.08
CA ARG A 10 -8.20 0.65 2.44
C ARG A 10 -9.42 0.21 1.62
N MET A 11 -9.41 -1.00 1.11
CA MET A 11 -10.52 -1.63 0.40
C MET A 11 -11.05 -2.83 1.19
N ALA A 12 -12.21 -3.36 0.79
CA ALA A 12 -12.72 -4.61 1.33
C ALA A 12 -11.69 -5.74 1.13
N GLN A 13 -11.64 -6.67 2.08
CA GLN A 13 -10.77 -7.83 1.95
C GLN A 13 -11.24 -8.69 0.76
N LEU A 14 -10.27 -9.05 -0.08
CA LEU A 14 -10.47 -10.04 -1.12
C LEU A 14 -10.52 -11.45 -0.50
N THR A 15 -11.19 -12.36 -1.18
CA THR A 15 -11.14 -13.79 -0.87
C THR A 15 -9.72 -14.34 -1.04
N ALA A 16 -9.42 -15.48 -0.43
CA ALA A 16 -8.13 -16.15 -0.58
C ALA A 16 -7.85 -16.52 -2.05
N GLU A 17 -8.89 -16.92 -2.80
CA GLU A 17 -8.81 -17.25 -4.21
C GLU A 17 -8.47 -16.02 -5.06
N GLN A 18 -9.10 -14.88 -4.81
CA GLN A 18 -8.79 -13.62 -5.50
C GLN A 18 -7.38 -13.15 -5.18
N ASP A 19 -6.99 -13.16 -3.91
CA ASP A 19 -5.62 -12.81 -3.49
C ASP A 19 -4.58 -13.71 -4.17
N LYS A 20 -4.84 -15.02 -4.25
CA LYS A 20 -4.01 -15.98 -4.98
C LYS A 20 -3.97 -15.67 -6.47
N ALA A 21 -5.12 -15.38 -7.09
CA ALA A 21 -5.20 -15.03 -8.51
C ALA A 21 -4.37 -13.78 -8.83
N LEU A 22 -4.45 -12.73 -8.00
CA LEU A 22 -3.59 -11.55 -8.18
C LEU A 22 -2.10 -11.86 -8.05
N ALA A 23 -1.74 -12.80 -7.16
CA ALA A 23 -0.35 -13.15 -6.91
C ALA A 23 0.31 -13.94 -8.05
N VAL A 24 -0.42 -14.87 -8.70
CA VAL A 24 0.20 -15.87 -9.58
C VAL A 24 -0.24 -15.83 -11.04
N THR A 25 -1.33 -15.15 -11.38
CA THR A 25 -1.81 -15.06 -12.78
C THR A 25 -0.77 -14.33 -13.64
N PRO A 26 -0.47 -14.76 -14.89
CA PRO A 26 0.37 -14.00 -15.82
C PRO A 26 -0.10 -12.55 -15.97
N THR A 27 0.83 -11.61 -16.17
CA THR A 27 0.52 -10.16 -16.19
C THR A 27 -0.45 -9.81 -17.33
N GLU A 28 -0.23 -10.43 -18.48
CA GLU A 28 -1.03 -10.35 -19.69
C GLU A 28 -2.46 -10.89 -19.52
N GLU A 29 -2.69 -11.76 -18.54
CA GLU A 29 -3.99 -12.39 -18.25
C GLU A 29 -4.70 -11.76 -17.04
N LEU A 30 -4.05 -10.86 -16.28
CA LEU A 30 -4.65 -10.27 -15.09
C LEU A 30 -6.00 -9.62 -15.35
N LEU A 31 -6.11 -8.86 -16.43
CA LEU A 31 -7.35 -8.14 -16.76
C LEU A 31 -8.49 -9.07 -17.19
N ALA A 32 -8.21 -10.36 -17.43
CA ALA A 32 -9.22 -11.37 -17.71
C ALA A 32 -9.84 -11.97 -16.43
N LEU A 33 -9.33 -11.66 -15.24
CA LEU A 33 -9.90 -12.15 -13.99
C LEU A 33 -11.32 -11.61 -13.78
N ASP A 34 -12.26 -12.49 -13.42
CA ASP A 34 -13.70 -12.17 -13.30
C ASP A 34 -13.98 -10.96 -12.39
N PHE A 35 -13.25 -10.85 -11.28
CA PHE A 35 -13.44 -9.77 -10.31
C PHE A 35 -12.75 -8.45 -10.69
N LEU A 36 -12.01 -8.43 -11.80
CA LEU A 36 -11.40 -7.24 -12.38
C LEU A 36 -12.15 -6.73 -13.62
N GLN A 37 -13.28 -7.36 -13.97
CA GLN A 37 -14.10 -6.92 -15.10
C GLN A 37 -14.78 -5.57 -14.80
N PRO A 38 -15.01 -4.71 -15.83
CA PRO A 38 -15.52 -3.35 -15.63
C PRO A 38 -16.85 -3.25 -14.85
N ASP A 39 -17.73 -4.25 -14.95
CA ASP A 39 -19.00 -4.33 -14.21
C ASP A 39 -18.81 -4.64 -12.71
N ARG A 40 -17.63 -5.10 -12.30
CA ARG A 40 -17.24 -5.35 -10.90
C ARG A 40 -16.44 -4.19 -10.30
N ILE A 41 -15.98 -3.26 -11.13
CA ILE A 41 -15.21 -2.09 -10.70
C ILE A 41 -16.15 -0.91 -10.47
N GLU A 42 -16.40 -0.63 -9.20
CA GLU A 42 -17.36 0.39 -8.78
C GLU A 42 -17.01 1.82 -9.23
N ASN A 43 -15.72 2.18 -9.19
CA ASN A 43 -15.23 3.51 -9.53
C ASN A 43 -13.70 3.52 -9.70
N SER A 44 -13.14 4.67 -10.07
CA SER A 44 -11.70 4.85 -10.28
C SER A 44 -10.87 4.64 -9.01
N LEU A 45 -11.41 4.94 -7.83
CA LEU A 45 -10.73 4.67 -6.56
C LEU A 45 -10.64 3.16 -6.31
N HIS A 46 -11.73 2.42 -6.50
CA HIS A 46 -11.73 0.96 -6.35
C HIS A 46 -10.74 0.31 -7.32
N ALA A 47 -10.73 0.73 -8.60
CA ALA A 47 -9.75 0.26 -9.59
C ALA A 47 -8.30 0.50 -9.13
N TYR A 48 -8.02 1.70 -8.62
CA TYR A 48 -6.72 2.06 -8.09
C TYR A 48 -6.34 1.19 -6.88
N GLN A 49 -7.24 0.99 -5.93
CA GLN A 49 -7.01 0.15 -4.76
C GLN A 49 -6.70 -1.30 -5.15
N LEU A 50 -7.47 -1.88 -6.07
CA LEU A 50 -7.23 -3.22 -6.63
C LEU A 50 -5.85 -3.32 -7.29
N SER A 51 -5.47 -2.32 -8.10
CA SER A 51 -4.12 -2.26 -8.71
C SER A 51 -3.02 -2.27 -7.64
N LYS A 52 -3.19 -1.53 -6.55
CA LYS A 52 -2.20 -1.46 -5.46
C LYS A 52 -2.18 -2.72 -4.60
N ARG A 53 -3.33 -3.37 -4.41
CA ARG A 53 -3.44 -4.71 -3.80
C ARG A 53 -2.74 -5.77 -4.65
N ALA A 54 -2.89 -5.71 -5.97
CA ALA A 54 -2.25 -6.64 -6.90
C ALA A 54 -0.71 -6.54 -6.82
N ASN A 55 -0.15 -5.33 -6.73
CA ASN A 55 1.30 -5.16 -6.54
C ASN A 55 1.83 -5.87 -5.28
N ALA A 56 1.13 -5.71 -4.16
CA ALA A 56 1.47 -6.38 -2.90
C ALA A 56 1.41 -7.91 -3.02
N LYS A 57 0.31 -8.43 -3.59
CA LYS A 57 0.13 -9.87 -3.79
C LYS A 57 1.16 -10.47 -4.74
N ARG A 58 1.56 -9.74 -5.78
CA ARG A 58 2.64 -10.14 -6.67
C ARG A 58 3.97 -10.21 -5.97
N VAL A 59 4.31 -9.24 -5.11
CA VAL A 59 5.53 -9.33 -4.30
C VAL A 59 5.54 -10.60 -3.44
N MET A 60 4.42 -10.96 -2.82
CA MET A 60 4.30 -12.20 -2.05
C MET A 60 4.49 -13.45 -2.92
N GLY A 61 3.83 -13.50 -4.08
CA GLY A 61 3.97 -14.62 -5.04
C GLY A 61 5.39 -14.76 -5.57
N GLU A 62 6.02 -13.65 -5.93
CA GLU A 62 7.42 -13.58 -6.39
C GLU A 62 8.41 -14.04 -5.31
N ALA A 63 8.18 -13.65 -4.06
CA ALA A 63 9.00 -14.04 -2.92
C ALA A 63 8.93 -15.54 -2.63
N ALA A 64 7.80 -16.20 -2.95
CA ALA A 64 7.60 -17.63 -2.77
C ALA A 64 8.15 -18.48 -3.92
N GLY A 65 8.66 -17.87 -4.99
CA GLY A 65 9.18 -18.59 -6.15
C GLY A 65 10.38 -17.88 -6.78
N ARG A 66 10.14 -17.12 -7.85
CA ARG A 66 11.21 -16.61 -8.74
C ARG A 66 12.34 -15.86 -8.02
N TRP A 67 12.04 -15.11 -6.96
CA TRP A 67 13.07 -14.37 -6.22
C TRP A 67 13.77 -15.24 -5.18
N SER A 68 13.06 -16.12 -4.48
CA SER A 68 13.69 -17.07 -3.54
C SER A 68 14.60 -18.06 -4.26
N ASP A 69 14.21 -18.54 -5.44
CA ASP A 69 15.01 -19.47 -6.25
C ASP A 69 16.35 -18.87 -6.70
N ARG A 70 16.43 -17.53 -6.72
CA ARG A 70 17.65 -16.77 -7.05
C ARG A 70 18.45 -16.35 -5.82
N GLY A 71 18.06 -16.80 -4.62
CA GLY A 71 18.66 -16.37 -3.35
C GLY A 71 18.46 -14.87 -3.07
N ALA A 72 17.43 -14.27 -3.66
CA ALA A 72 17.15 -12.84 -3.59
C ALA A 72 15.90 -12.54 -2.76
N ARG A 73 15.80 -11.29 -2.27
CA ARG A 73 14.68 -10.81 -1.43
C ARG A 73 13.85 -9.81 -2.20
N ILE A 74 12.54 -9.84 -1.99
CA ILE A 74 11.61 -8.87 -2.56
C ILE A 74 10.56 -8.48 -1.52
N ASN A 75 10.31 -7.19 -1.38
CA ASN A 75 9.34 -6.62 -0.44
C ASN A 75 8.64 -5.45 -1.11
N SER A 76 7.50 -5.05 -0.55
CA SER A 76 6.74 -3.89 -1.01
C SER A 76 6.69 -2.83 0.09
N ILE A 77 6.84 -1.56 -0.30
CA ILE A 77 6.60 -0.41 0.55
C ILE A 77 5.30 0.25 0.09
N LEU A 78 4.42 0.57 1.03
CA LEU A 78 3.08 1.11 0.80
C LEU A 78 2.95 2.47 1.50
N PRO A 79 3.41 3.56 0.86
CA PRO A 79 3.35 4.87 1.45
C PRO A 79 1.91 5.36 1.60
N GLY A 80 1.70 6.19 2.63
CA GLY A 80 0.62 7.17 2.69
C GLY A 80 0.90 8.37 1.78
N ILE A 81 0.39 9.54 2.16
CA ILE A 81 0.78 10.76 1.45
C ILE A 81 2.20 11.15 1.85
N VAL A 82 3.02 11.37 0.83
CA VAL A 82 4.40 11.82 0.96
C VAL A 82 4.55 13.18 0.30
N VAL A 83 5.24 14.10 0.97
CA VAL A 83 5.60 15.40 0.40
C VAL A 83 6.64 15.17 -0.68
N THR A 84 6.30 15.57 -1.90
CA THR A 84 7.19 15.61 -3.06
C THR A 84 7.00 16.94 -3.77
N PRO A 85 7.96 17.42 -4.58
CA PRO A 85 7.78 18.66 -5.36
C PRO A 85 6.47 18.68 -6.16
N LEU A 86 6.09 17.54 -6.76
CA LEU A 86 4.84 17.38 -7.49
C LEU A 86 3.59 17.50 -6.58
N ALA A 87 3.67 16.99 -5.36
CA ALA A 87 2.55 17.01 -4.42
C ALA A 87 2.34 18.41 -3.78
N ILE A 88 3.38 19.24 -3.72
CA ILE A 88 3.30 20.60 -3.16
C ILE A 88 2.31 21.46 -3.97
N ASP A 89 2.35 21.38 -5.30
CA ASP A 89 1.40 22.10 -6.15
C ASP A 89 -0.04 21.63 -5.92
N GLU A 90 -0.23 20.33 -5.71
CA GLU A 90 -1.55 19.76 -5.43
C GLU A 90 -2.08 20.15 -4.03
N PHE A 91 -1.19 20.22 -3.04
CA PHE A 91 -1.50 20.67 -1.68
C PHE A 91 -1.85 22.17 -1.61
N ASN A 92 -1.36 22.95 -2.57
CA ASN A 92 -1.64 24.38 -2.68
C ASN A 92 -2.75 24.69 -3.71
N GLY A 93 -3.20 23.68 -4.46
CA GLY A 93 -4.27 23.81 -5.44
C GLY A 93 -5.67 23.66 -4.85
N ILE A 94 -6.65 23.42 -5.73
CA ILE A 94 -8.08 23.33 -5.38
C ILE A 94 -8.37 22.23 -4.33
N ARG A 95 -7.51 21.21 -4.25
CA ARG A 95 -7.62 20.10 -3.29
C ARG A 95 -6.82 20.31 -1.99
N GLY A 96 -6.22 21.48 -1.79
CA GLY A 96 -5.35 21.74 -0.65
C GLY A 96 -6.00 21.49 0.71
N ASP A 97 -7.23 21.98 0.90
CA ASP A 97 -7.96 21.79 2.16
C ASP A 97 -8.37 20.34 2.41
N PHE A 98 -8.64 19.59 1.34
CA PHE A 98 -8.87 18.14 1.42
C PHE A 98 -7.62 17.43 1.96
N TYR A 99 -6.44 17.76 1.44
CA TYR A 99 -5.18 17.18 1.89
C TYR A 99 -4.83 17.58 3.33
N LYS A 100 -4.97 18.87 3.68
CA LYS A 100 -4.77 19.35 5.06
C LYS A 100 -5.68 18.63 6.06
N ASN A 101 -6.95 18.46 5.72
CA ASN A 101 -7.89 17.71 6.56
C ASN A 101 -7.48 16.24 6.69
N MET A 102 -6.96 15.62 5.63
CA MET A 102 -6.47 14.24 5.70
C MET A 102 -5.21 14.12 6.58
N PHE A 103 -4.31 15.12 6.55
CA PHE A 103 -3.15 15.16 7.45
C PHE A 103 -3.57 15.30 8.92
N ALA A 104 -4.55 16.15 9.21
CA ALA A 104 -5.06 16.34 10.57
C ALA A 104 -5.73 15.07 11.14
N LYS A 105 -6.29 14.21 10.27
CA LYS A 105 -6.90 12.92 10.65
C LYS A 105 -5.91 11.76 10.70
N CYS A 106 -4.71 11.95 10.16
CA CYS A 106 -3.61 11.01 10.28
C CYS A 106 -3.06 11.08 11.72
N PRO A 107 -2.81 9.96 12.41
CA PRO A 107 -2.21 9.96 13.75
C PRO A 107 -0.87 10.70 13.84
N ALA A 108 -0.05 10.64 12.79
CA ALA A 108 1.19 11.43 12.71
C ALA A 108 0.94 12.95 12.58
N GLY A 109 -0.28 13.39 12.23
CA GLY A 109 -0.65 14.80 12.08
C GLY A 109 -0.01 15.51 10.87
N ARG A 110 0.75 14.79 10.04
CA ARG A 110 1.50 15.33 8.90
C ARG A 110 1.62 14.30 7.77
N PRO A 111 1.91 14.74 6.54
CA PRO A 111 2.40 13.83 5.50
C PRO A 111 3.79 13.27 5.86
N GLY A 112 4.13 12.14 5.25
CA GLY A 112 5.48 11.59 5.30
C GLY A 112 6.46 12.35 4.39
N THR A 113 7.75 12.11 4.54
CA THR A 113 8.80 12.63 3.65
C THR A 113 9.40 11.52 2.80
N ALA A 114 10.05 11.90 1.69
CA ALA A 114 10.78 10.94 0.86
C ALA A 114 11.88 10.21 1.66
N ASP A 115 12.55 10.92 2.58
CA ASP A 115 13.59 10.35 3.43
C ASP A 115 13.04 9.27 4.38
N GLU A 116 11.82 9.44 4.91
CA GLU A 116 11.19 8.42 5.75
C GLU A 116 10.88 7.14 4.97
N ILE A 117 10.50 7.27 3.69
CA ILE A 117 10.35 6.11 2.79
C ILE A 117 11.72 5.49 2.48
N ALA A 118 12.74 6.32 2.25
CA ALA A 118 14.09 5.90 1.96
C ALA A 118 14.72 5.12 3.13
N ASN A 119 14.46 5.50 4.38
CA ASN A 119 14.97 4.80 5.55
C ASN A 119 14.48 3.34 5.62
N VAL A 120 13.21 3.08 5.29
CA VAL A 120 12.71 1.71 5.21
C VAL A 120 13.28 0.99 4.00
N ALA A 121 13.40 1.67 2.86
CA ALA A 121 14.05 1.11 1.69
C ALA A 121 15.50 0.68 1.98
N GLU A 122 16.26 1.50 2.71
CA GLU A 122 17.62 1.21 3.15
C GLU A 122 17.65 -0.05 4.03
N LEU A 123 16.82 -0.12 5.08
CA LEU A 123 16.69 -1.31 5.92
C LEU A 123 16.41 -2.57 5.09
N LEU A 124 15.48 -2.48 4.13
CA LEU A 124 15.09 -3.62 3.31
C LEU A 124 16.18 -4.04 2.33
N LEU A 125 17.07 -3.14 1.89
CA LEU A 125 18.16 -3.46 0.98
C LEU A 125 19.45 -3.86 1.71
N SER A 126 19.61 -3.44 2.95
CA SER A 126 20.80 -3.72 3.75
C SER A 126 20.81 -5.15 4.32
N PRO A 127 21.96 -5.58 4.87
CA PRO A 127 22.05 -6.84 5.63
C PRO A 127 21.15 -6.87 6.87
N GLN A 128 20.72 -5.72 7.41
CA GLN A 128 19.83 -5.68 8.57
C GLN A 128 18.44 -6.23 8.24
N GLY A 129 18.00 -6.11 6.98
CA GLY A 129 16.76 -6.70 6.47
C GLY A 129 16.90 -8.13 5.92
N ALA A 130 17.97 -8.86 6.24
CA ALA A 130 18.29 -10.14 5.59
C ALA A 130 17.21 -11.23 5.71
N PHE A 131 16.38 -11.19 6.77
CA PHE A 131 15.29 -12.15 6.96
C PHE A 131 13.93 -11.63 6.45
N ILE A 132 13.91 -10.46 5.82
CA ILE A 132 12.69 -9.81 5.36
C ILE A 132 12.54 -10.05 3.85
N THR A 133 11.54 -10.87 3.47
CA THR A 133 11.11 -11.10 2.09
C THR A 133 9.61 -11.40 2.05
N GLY A 134 8.94 -11.05 0.95
CA GLY A 134 7.50 -11.22 0.75
C GLY A 134 6.62 -10.31 1.60
N ALA A 135 7.19 -9.31 2.27
CA ALA A 135 6.47 -8.47 3.22
C ALA A 135 6.00 -7.14 2.62
N ASP A 136 4.88 -6.66 3.17
CA ASP A 136 4.28 -5.36 2.89
C ASP A 136 4.57 -4.40 4.06
N PHE A 137 5.20 -3.26 3.77
CA PHE A 137 5.53 -2.22 4.73
C PHE A 137 4.65 -0.99 4.53
N LEU A 138 3.59 -0.88 5.33
CA LEU A 138 2.79 0.34 5.43
C LEU A 138 3.59 1.44 6.11
N ILE A 139 3.80 2.55 5.40
CA ILE A 139 4.48 3.74 5.92
C ILE A 139 3.59 4.96 5.66
N ASP A 140 2.57 5.11 6.50
CA ASP A 140 1.47 6.04 6.24
C ASP A 140 1.10 6.94 7.43
N GLY A 141 1.95 6.98 8.45
CA GLY A 141 1.70 7.77 9.66
C GLY A 141 0.49 7.30 10.47
N GLY A 142 -0.03 6.09 10.21
CA GLY A 142 -1.21 5.53 10.85
C GLY A 142 -2.53 5.89 10.16
N ALA A 143 -2.49 6.48 8.96
CA ALA A 143 -3.69 6.87 8.22
C ALA A 143 -4.62 5.68 7.93
N THR A 144 -4.07 4.52 7.55
CA THR A 144 -4.86 3.30 7.35
C THR A 144 -5.46 2.78 8.65
N ALA A 145 -4.75 2.86 9.77
CA ALA A 145 -5.29 2.46 11.07
C ALA A 145 -6.46 3.36 11.49
N SER A 146 -6.28 4.69 11.39
CA SER A 146 -7.32 5.69 11.66
C SER A 146 -8.54 5.51 10.75
N TYR A 147 -8.34 5.11 9.49
CA TYR A 147 -9.43 4.86 8.56
C TYR A 147 -10.39 3.74 9.03
N PHE A 148 -9.87 2.67 9.63
CA PHE A 148 -10.71 1.56 10.09
C PHE A 148 -11.23 1.71 11.51
N TYR A 149 -10.44 2.31 12.41
CA TYR A 149 -10.73 2.28 13.83
C TYR A 149 -11.06 3.66 14.42
N GLY A 150 -10.84 4.74 13.66
CA GLY A 150 -11.00 6.10 14.15
C GLY A 150 -10.15 6.39 15.39
N LYS A 151 -10.60 7.35 16.21
CA LYS A 151 -10.03 7.57 17.53
C LYS A 151 -10.61 6.51 18.47
N LEU A 152 -9.74 5.70 19.06
CA LEU A 152 -10.13 4.80 20.14
C LEU A 152 -10.65 5.68 21.30
N SER A 153 -11.87 5.42 21.78
CA SER A 153 -12.33 6.02 23.03
C SER A 153 -11.48 5.49 24.19
N GLU A 154 -11.34 6.27 25.27
CA GLU A 154 -10.83 5.72 26.53
C GLU A 154 -11.74 4.53 26.95
N ASP A 155 -11.11 3.50 27.53
CA ASP A 155 -11.49 2.07 27.47
C ASP A 155 -12.97 1.73 27.80
N PRO A 156 -13.62 0.79 27.07
CA PRO A 156 -14.85 0.13 27.54
C PRO A 156 -14.67 -0.73 28.82
N ARG A 157 -13.45 -0.82 29.39
CA ARG A 157 -13.09 -1.55 30.63
C ARG A 157 -12.59 -0.66 31.78
N SER A 158 -12.74 0.66 31.70
CA SER A 158 -12.50 1.56 32.85
C SER A 158 -13.71 1.61 33.79
#